data_AF-A0A951CAM9-F1
#
_entry.id   AF-A0A951CAM9-F1
#
_cell.length_a   1.000
_cell.length_b   1.000
_cell.length_c   1.000
_cell.angle_alpha   90.00
_cell.angle_beta   90.00
_cell.angle_gamma   90.00
#
_symmetry.space_group_name_H-M   'P 1'
#
loop_
_entity.id
_entity.type
_entity.pdbx_description
1 polymer ?
#
loop_
_entity_poly.entity_id
_entity_poly.type
_entity_poly.pdbx_seq_one_letter_code
_entity_poly.pdbx_strand_id
1 'polypeptide(L)'
;MKHLKFALLGVTLILSACATDYYTYQGAPVVTGNGGAAKNVNGVDLWITGSPPRRFQIIGYITDSRPGGPIPMAMRDSAVASEARAKGGDGVIMNSDNSQLVGMANTTNVNAVYNNLYGTSVTVPIMRRDGTYYVIKYL
;
A
#
# COMPACT_ATOMS: atom_id res chain seq x y z
N MET A 1 18.15 -15.29 36.36
CA MET A 1 18.17 -13.98 35.64
C MET A 1 18.86 -14.08 34.26
N LYS A 2 18.49 -15.04 33.39
CA LYS A 2 19.13 -15.19 32.04
C LYS A 2 18.13 -15.26 30.87
N HIS A 3 16.84 -15.52 31.13
CA HIS A 3 15.82 -15.61 30.08
C HIS A 3 15.10 -14.29 29.77
N LEU A 4 15.24 -13.28 30.65
CA LEU A 4 14.59 -11.97 30.49
C LEU A 4 15.20 -11.13 29.36
N LYS A 5 16.48 -11.38 29.00
CA LYS A 5 17.19 -10.66 27.92
C LYS A 5 16.82 -11.17 26.53
N PHE A 6 16.37 -12.42 26.41
CA PHE A 6 15.99 -13.02 25.12
C PHE A 6 14.57 -12.60 24.68
N ALA A 7 13.68 -12.29 25.62
CA ALA A 7 12.35 -11.79 25.30
C ALA A 7 12.37 -10.35 24.72
N LEU A 8 13.38 -9.54 25.07
CA LEU A 8 13.49 -8.15 24.62
C LEU A 8 14.07 -8.01 23.21
N LEU A 9 14.76 -9.04 22.69
CA LEU A 9 15.40 -9.02 21.37
C LEU A 9 14.45 -9.48 20.24
N GLY A 10 13.31 -10.10 20.57
CA GLY A 10 12.31 -10.55 19.58
C GLY A 10 11.32 -9.46 19.15
N VAL A 11 11.17 -8.38 19.94
CA VAL A 11 10.17 -7.33 19.69
C VAL A 11 10.68 -6.24 18.74
N THR A 12 11.99 -6.09 18.58
CA THR A 12 12.59 -5.04 17.73
C THR A 12 12.66 -5.40 16.25
N LEU A 13 12.36 -6.64 15.84
CA LEU A 13 12.46 -7.08 14.44
C LEU A 13 11.15 -6.94 13.62
N ILE A 14 10.11 -6.29 14.16
CA ILE A 14 8.79 -6.18 13.49
C ILE A 14 8.59 -4.79 12.85
N LEU A 15 9.52 -3.83 13.01
CA LEU A 15 9.30 -2.44 12.59
C LEU A 15 9.88 -2.03 11.21
N SER A 16 10.54 -2.92 10.47
CA SER A 16 11.24 -2.53 9.23
C SER A 16 10.66 -3.14 7.95
N ALA A 17 9.35 -3.03 7.76
CA ALA A 17 8.71 -3.28 6.47
C ALA A 17 7.65 -2.21 6.18
N CYS A 18 8.04 -0.94 6.19
CA CYS A 18 7.18 0.11 5.64
C CYS A 18 7.29 0.02 4.11
N ALA A 19 6.30 -0.59 3.46
CA ALA A 19 6.20 -0.67 2.00
C ALA A 19 5.78 0.67 1.35
N THR A 20 5.84 1.75 2.12
CA THR A 20 5.27 3.05 1.84
C THR A 20 6.33 4.10 2.11
N ASP A 21 6.79 4.79 1.07
CA ASP A 21 7.75 5.88 1.17
C ASP A 21 7.04 7.23 1.04
N TYR A 22 7.48 8.22 1.83
CA TYR A 22 6.96 9.59 1.78
C TYR A 22 8.05 10.56 1.33
N TYR A 23 7.66 11.48 0.46
CA TYR A 23 8.53 12.53 -0.05
C TYR A 23 7.84 13.88 0.07
N THR A 24 8.53 14.84 0.69
CA THR A 24 8.00 16.20 0.87
C THR A 24 7.99 16.94 -0.46
N TYR A 25 6.88 17.59 -0.77
CA TYR A 25 6.76 18.45 -1.95
C TYR A 25 7.16 19.89 -1.55
N GLN A 26 8.12 20.47 -2.26
CA GLN A 26 8.54 21.86 -2.04
C GLN A 26 8.00 22.76 -3.16
N GLY A 27 7.39 23.89 -2.79
CA GLY A 27 6.92 24.90 -3.76
C GLY A 27 5.61 24.58 -4.47
N ALA A 28 4.75 23.72 -3.91
CA ALA A 28 3.44 23.46 -4.51
C ALA A 28 2.57 24.72 -4.54
N PRO A 29 1.95 25.07 -5.68
CA PRO A 29 0.95 26.12 -5.71
C PRO A 29 -0.32 25.69 -4.97
N VAL A 30 -1.10 26.67 -4.53
CA VAL A 30 -2.46 26.43 -4.05
C VAL A 30 -3.36 26.18 -5.26
N VAL A 31 -4.06 25.05 -5.26
CA VAL A 31 -4.96 24.64 -6.34
C VAL A 31 -6.38 24.52 -5.80
N THR A 32 -7.36 24.90 -6.62
CA THR A 32 -8.78 24.61 -6.35
C THR A 32 -9.15 23.40 -7.17
N GLY A 33 -9.62 22.33 -6.53
CA GLY A 33 -10.07 21.14 -7.25
C GLY A 33 -11.50 21.28 -7.77
N ASN A 34 -11.85 20.37 -8.68
CA ASN A 34 -13.10 20.43 -9.46
C ASN A 34 -14.18 19.47 -8.95
N GLY A 35 -13.92 18.77 -7.83
CA GLY A 35 -14.77 17.71 -7.33
C GLY A 35 -14.39 16.33 -7.88
N GLY A 36 -15.02 15.31 -7.31
CA GLY A 36 -14.67 13.92 -7.59
C GLY A 36 -15.29 12.95 -6.58
N ALA A 37 -14.77 11.73 -6.59
CA ALA A 37 -15.17 10.67 -5.66
C ALA A 37 -14.07 10.45 -4.62
N ALA A 38 -14.44 10.65 -3.35
CA ALA A 38 -13.57 10.38 -2.21
C ALA A 38 -14.22 9.38 -1.26
N LYS A 39 -13.38 8.69 -0.50
CA LYS A 39 -13.80 7.99 0.72
C LYS A 39 -13.00 8.50 1.90
N ASN A 40 -13.64 8.63 3.05
CA ASN A 40 -12.93 8.99 4.27
C ASN A 40 -12.33 7.74 4.92
N VAL A 41 -11.03 7.75 5.17
CA VAL A 41 -10.30 6.66 5.83
C VAL A 41 -9.58 7.23 7.04
N ASN A 42 -10.05 6.85 8.23
CA ASN A 42 -9.53 7.29 9.52
C ASN A 42 -9.55 8.82 9.73
N GLY A 43 -10.40 9.57 9.01
CA GLY A 43 -10.42 11.03 9.07
C GLY A 43 -9.50 11.72 8.06
N VAL A 44 -8.96 10.99 7.08
CA VAL A 44 -8.27 11.56 5.91
C VAL A 44 -9.09 11.22 4.66
N ASP A 45 -9.29 12.19 3.79
CA ASP A 45 -10.05 11.99 2.56
C ASP A 45 -9.17 11.36 1.48
N LEU A 46 -9.47 10.13 1.08
CA LEU A 46 -8.83 9.47 -0.05
C LEU A 46 -9.66 9.68 -1.31
N TRP A 47 -9.17 10.54 -2.20
CA TRP A 47 -9.72 10.82 -3.52
C TRP A 47 -9.28 9.74 -4.50
N ILE A 48 -10.24 8.94 -4.95
CA ILE A 48 -10.04 7.85 -5.91
C ILE A 48 -10.14 8.40 -7.34
N THR A 49 -11.04 9.37 -7.54
CA THR A 49 -11.26 10.02 -8.82
C THR A 49 -11.42 11.52 -8.60
N GLY A 50 -10.79 12.33 -9.44
CA GLY A 50 -10.88 13.79 -9.36
C GLY A 50 -10.10 14.37 -8.19
N SER A 51 -10.59 15.50 -7.67
CA SER A 51 -9.90 16.25 -6.62
C SER A 51 -10.89 16.97 -5.70
N PRO A 52 -10.48 17.36 -4.48
CA PRO A 52 -11.37 18.04 -3.55
C PRO A 52 -11.99 19.31 -4.16
N PRO A 53 -13.31 19.54 -4.04
CA PRO A 53 -13.98 20.73 -4.57
C PRO A 53 -13.74 21.97 -3.69
N ARG A 54 -12.49 22.15 -3.23
CA ARG A 54 -12.04 23.25 -2.38
C ARG A 54 -10.57 23.56 -2.65
N ARG A 55 -10.06 24.62 -2.03
CA ARG A 55 -8.64 24.99 -2.10
C ARG A 55 -7.80 24.03 -1.27
N PHE A 56 -6.71 23.55 -1.86
CA PHE A 56 -5.74 22.68 -1.20
C PHE A 56 -4.34 22.94 -1.74
N GLN A 57 -3.34 22.44 -1.01
CA GLN A 57 -1.94 22.45 -1.43
C GLN A 57 -1.38 21.03 -1.32
N ILE A 58 -0.56 20.63 -2.28
CA ILE A 58 0.17 19.37 -2.21
C ILE A 58 1.37 19.56 -1.27
N ILE A 59 1.44 18.77 -0.20
CA ILE A 59 2.53 18.85 0.79
C ILE A 59 3.54 17.71 0.64
N GLY A 60 3.18 16.67 -0.11
CA GLY A 60 4.04 15.52 -0.35
C GLY A 60 3.45 14.54 -1.33
N TYR A 61 4.21 13.48 -1.58
CA TYR A 61 3.74 12.31 -2.31
C TYR A 61 4.15 11.04 -1.56
N ILE A 62 3.27 10.05 -1.61
CA ILE A 62 3.46 8.72 -1.06
C ILE A 62 3.58 7.74 -2.22
N THR A 63 4.59 6.88 -2.18
CA THR A 63 4.71 5.73 -3.07
C THR A 63 4.52 4.46 -2.25
N ASP A 64 3.59 3.60 -2.68
CA ASP A 64 3.31 2.33 -2.02
C ASP A 64 3.53 1.18 -3.02
N SER A 65 4.40 0.25 -2.67
CA SER A 65 4.74 -0.88 -3.53
C SER A 65 4.56 -2.17 -2.73
N ARG A 66 3.50 -2.93 -3.01
CA ARG A 66 3.17 -4.15 -2.27
C ARG A 66 2.97 -5.34 -3.20
N PRO A 67 3.21 -6.58 -2.71
CA PRO A 67 2.69 -7.77 -3.36
C PRO A 67 1.17 -7.63 -3.55
N GLY A 68 0.68 -7.95 -4.75
CA GLY A 68 -0.73 -8.02 -5.05
C GLY A 68 -1.40 -9.16 -4.28
N GLY A 69 -2.65 -8.95 -3.89
CA GLY A 69 -3.45 -9.93 -3.14
C GLY A 69 -4.50 -9.25 -2.25
N PRO A 70 -5.55 -9.97 -1.83
CA PRO A 70 -6.67 -9.37 -1.11
C PRO A 70 -6.27 -8.77 0.25
N ILE A 71 -5.36 -9.43 0.98
CA ILE A 71 -4.89 -9.01 2.30
C ILE A 71 -4.05 -7.71 2.24
N PRO A 72 -2.95 -7.62 1.46
CA PRO A 72 -2.14 -6.40 1.40
C PRO A 72 -2.91 -5.19 0.84
N MET A 73 -3.86 -5.43 -0.05
CA MET A 73 -4.72 -4.39 -0.63
C MET A 73 -5.75 -3.83 0.36
N ALA A 74 -6.31 -4.66 1.24
CA ALA A 74 -7.24 -4.20 2.28
C ALA A 74 -6.57 -3.22 3.26
N MET A 75 -5.28 -3.40 3.53
CA MET A 75 -4.51 -2.56 4.45
C MET A 75 -3.90 -1.32 3.79
N ARG A 76 -3.86 -1.25 2.44
CA ARG A 76 -3.20 -0.18 1.70
C ARG A 76 -3.76 1.19 2.04
N ASP A 77 -5.07 1.34 1.91
CA ASP A 77 -5.71 2.65 2.06
C ASP A 77 -5.60 3.17 3.50
N SER A 78 -5.68 2.28 4.49
CA SER A 78 -5.45 2.64 5.89
C SER A 78 -4.01 3.08 6.15
N ALA A 79 -3.03 2.40 5.56
CA ALA A 79 -1.62 2.74 5.71
C ALA A 79 -1.29 4.09 5.04
N VAL A 80 -1.74 4.31 3.80
CA VAL A 80 -1.56 5.58 3.08
C VAL A 80 -2.24 6.73 3.83
N ALA A 81 -3.47 6.53 4.31
CA ALA A 81 -4.18 7.54 5.09
C ALA A 81 -3.49 7.83 6.44
N SER A 82 -2.92 6.81 7.09
CA SER A 82 -2.18 6.99 8.34
C SER A 82 -0.89 7.76 8.11
N GLU A 83 -0.14 7.45 7.05
CA GLU A 83 1.09 8.15 6.69
C GLU A 83 0.79 9.61 6.32
N ALA A 84 -0.22 9.86 5.49
CA ALA A 84 -0.68 11.21 5.15
C ALA A 84 -1.03 12.04 6.40
N ARG A 85 -1.79 11.44 7.34
CA ARG A 85 -2.14 12.10 8.60
C ARG A 85 -0.92 12.40 9.46
N ALA A 86 0.02 11.45 9.56
CA ALA A 86 1.25 11.61 10.33
C ALA A 86 2.11 12.78 9.83
N LYS A 87 2.01 13.12 8.53
CA LYS A 87 2.69 14.27 7.91
C LYS A 87 1.85 15.55 7.88
N GLY A 88 0.66 15.55 8.48
CA GLY A 88 -0.22 16.72 8.57
C GLY A 88 -1.03 16.99 7.30
N GLY A 89 -1.25 15.96 6.47
CA GLY A 89 -2.17 16.01 5.34
C GLY A 89 -3.60 15.70 5.78
N ASP A 90 -4.54 16.42 5.18
CA ASP A 90 -5.98 16.25 5.41
C ASP A 90 -6.61 15.29 4.39
N GLY A 91 -5.92 15.06 3.26
CA GLY A 91 -6.38 14.20 2.19
C GLY A 91 -5.22 13.58 1.41
N VAL A 92 -5.57 12.62 0.56
CA VAL A 92 -4.68 11.99 -0.42
C VAL A 92 -5.39 11.83 -1.75
N ILE A 93 -4.73 12.14 -2.86
CA ILE A 93 -5.23 11.98 -4.22
C ILE A 93 -4.47 10.84 -4.90
N MET A 94 -5.18 9.81 -5.35
CA MET A 94 -4.57 8.73 -6.12
C MET A 94 -4.16 9.23 -7.51
N ASN A 95 -2.88 9.11 -7.83
CA ASN A 95 -2.33 9.53 -9.12
C ASN A 95 -2.23 8.35 -10.09
N SER A 96 -1.68 7.22 -9.64
CA SER A 96 -1.57 6.01 -10.43
C SER A 96 -1.72 4.77 -9.56
N ASP A 97 -2.23 3.69 -10.15
CA ASP A 97 -2.34 2.39 -9.51
C ASP A 97 -2.05 1.30 -10.55
N ASN A 98 -0.79 0.88 -10.64
CA ASN A 98 -0.33 -0.06 -11.66
C ASN A 98 -0.19 -1.45 -11.07
N SER A 99 -0.82 -2.45 -11.71
CA SER A 99 -0.63 -3.86 -11.38
C SER A 99 0.31 -4.50 -12.40
N GLN A 100 1.37 -5.14 -11.94
CA GLN A 100 2.35 -5.84 -12.77
C GLN A 100 2.42 -7.32 -12.38
N LEU A 101 2.42 -8.22 -13.37
CA LEU A 101 2.73 -9.63 -13.15
C LEU A 101 4.25 -9.75 -12.97
N VAL A 102 4.69 -10.13 -11.77
CA VAL A 102 6.13 -10.23 -11.45
C VAL A 102 6.65 -11.67 -11.48
N GLY A 103 5.75 -12.67 -11.52
CA GLY A 103 6.14 -14.06 -11.66
C GLY A 103 4.97 -15.02 -11.47
N MET A 104 5.27 -16.32 -11.49
CA MET A 104 4.31 -17.38 -11.21
C MET A 104 4.92 -18.35 -10.20
N ALA A 105 4.20 -18.66 -9.12
CA ALA A 105 4.56 -19.73 -8.22
C ALA A 105 3.79 -21.00 -8.61
N ASN A 106 4.50 -22.11 -8.75
CA ASN A 106 3.95 -23.39 -9.13
C ASN A 106 4.20 -24.40 -8.00
N THR A 107 3.16 -25.07 -7.55
CA THR A 107 3.27 -26.20 -6.63
C THR A 107 2.78 -27.44 -7.34
N THR A 108 3.69 -28.38 -7.58
CA THR A 108 3.41 -29.67 -8.21
C THR A 108 3.49 -30.79 -7.20
N ASN A 109 2.39 -31.50 -7.00
CA ASN A 109 2.36 -32.74 -6.23
C ASN A 109 2.33 -33.90 -7.21
N VAL A 110 3.30 -34.79 -7.13
CA VAL A 110 3.36 -36.00 -7.96
C VAL A 110 3.30 -37.20 -7.03
N ASN A 111 2.28 -38.03 -7.21
CA ASN A 111 2.08 -39.28 -6.48
C ASN A 111 2.27 -40.46 -7.43
N ALA A 112 3.16 -41.39 -7.09
CA ALA A 112 3.34 -42.63 -7.81
C ALA A 112 2.60 -43.76 -7.08
N VAL A 113 1.66 -44.41 -7.76
CA VAL A 113 0.92 -45.58 -7.24
C VAL A 113 1.10 -46.72 -8.22
N TYR A 114 1.86 -47.74 -7.82
CA TYR A 114 2.36 -48.82 -8.71
C TYR A 114 3.07 -48.26 -9.96
N ASN A 115 2.51 -48.50 -11.15
CA ASN A 115 3.02 -48.04 -12.46
C ASN A 115 2.33 -46.76 -12.95
N ASN A 116 1.41 -46.18 -12.16
CA ASN A 116 0.67 -44.98 -12.53
C ASN A 116 1.22 -43.75 -11.79
N LEU A 117 1.44 -42.67 -12.54
CA LEU A 117 1.86 -41.37 -12.05
C LEU A 117 0.65 -40.42 -12.07
N TYR A 118 0.27 -39.93 -10.90
CA TYR A 118 -0.77 -38.92 -10.74
C TYR A 118 -0.13 -37.60 -10.34
N GLY A 119 -0.26 -36.57 -11.17
CA GLY A 119 0.25 -35.23 -10.91
C GLY A 119 -0.89 -34.23 -10.72
N THR A 120 -0.80 -33.40 -9.68
CA THR A 120 -1.61 -32.19 -9.56
C THR A 120 -0.68 -30.98 -9.49
N SER A 121 -0.95 -29.97 -10.30
CA SER A 121 -0.22 -28.71 -10.30
C SER A 121 -1.15 -27.55 -9.97
N VAL A 122 -0.77 -26.72 -9.01
CA VAL A 122 -1.44 -25.45 -8.74
C VAL A 122 -0.47 -24.33 -9.11
N THR A 123 -0.88 -23.47 -10.04
CA THR A 123 -0.14 -22.28 -10.46
C THR A 123 -0.83 -21.04 -9.92
N VAL A 124 -0.11 -20.21 -9.17
CA VAL A 124 -0.61 -18.92 -8.69
C VAL A 124 0.25 -17.77 -9.26
N PRO A 125 -0.35 -16.79 -9.94
CA PRO A 125 0.38 -15.62 -10.42
C PRO A 125 0.77 -14.74 -9.22
N ILE A 126 2.04 -14.32 -9.17
CA ILE A 126 2.52 -13.31 -8.23
C ILE A 126 2.36 -11.96 -8.92
N MET A 127 1.42 -11.17 -8.42
CA MET A 127 1.24 -9.79 -8.86
C MET A 127 1.96 -8.85 -7.91
N ARG A 128 2.39 -7.70 -8.40
CA ARG A 128 2.86 -6.54 -7.62
C ARG A 128 2.01 -5.35 -8.00
N ARG A 129 1.70 -4.50 -7.03
CA ARG A 129 0.91 -3.30 -7.27
C ARG A 129 1.63 -2.08 -6.72
N ASP A 130 1.89 -1.13 -7.60
CA ASP A 130 2.61 0.10 -7.31
C ASP A 130 1.61 1.27 -7.42
N GLY A 131 1.33 1.90 -6.30
CA GLY A 131 0.43 3.04 -6.17
C GLY A 131 1.19 4.32 -5.87
N THR A 132 0.83 5.42 -6.53
CA THR A 132 1.34 6.76 -6.20
C THR A 132 0.20 7.66 -5.75
N TYR A 133 0.42 8.41 -4.67
CA TYR A 133 -0.58 9.25 -4.02
C TYR A 133 -0.01 10.63 -3.72
N TYR A 134 -0.73 11.70 -4.04
CA TYR A 134 -0.39 13.05 -3.58
C TYR A 134 -1.02 13.31 -2.23
N VAL A 135 -0.22 13.73 -1.25
CA VAL A 135 -0.70 14.16 0.06
C VAL A 135 -1.07 15.63 -0.03
N ILE A 136 -2.29 15.95 0.37
CA ILE A 136 -2.83 17.30 0.29
C ILE A 136 -3.19 17.83 1.66
N LYS A 137 -3.05 19.14 1.82
CA LYS A 137 -3.51 19.91 2.97
C LYS A 137 -4.57 20.89 2.52
N TYR A 138 -5.69 20.92 3.22
CA TYR A 138 -6.76 21.85 2.94
C TYR A 138 -6.43 23.24 3.49
N LEU A 139 -6.95 24.26 2.80
CA LEU A 139 -6.85 25.66 3.19
C LEU A 139 -8.20 26.21 3.62
#